data_AF-A0A7Z2JGB0-F1
#
_entry.id   AF-A0A7Z2JGB0-F1
#
_cell.length_a   1.000
_cell.length_b   1.000
_cell.length_c   1.000
_cell.angle_alpha   90.00
_cell.angle_beta   90.00
_cell.angle_gamma   90.00
#
_symmetry.space_group_name_H-M   'P 1'
#
loop_
_entity.id
_entity.type
_entity.pdbx_description
1 polymer ?
#
loop_
_entity_poly.entity_id
_entity_poly.type
_entity_poly.pdbx_seq_one_letter_code
_entity_poly.pdbx_strand_id
1 'polypeptide(L)'
;MDPELPDYYSRELQYMKSLFGEFVQQHQKVSARLGGLPSGEVGDPHVERLLQGAAFINADVQMLIDRATDPFTLRQLQCIHPNFVAPLPSMAVVQFHPADRTGQGADGLTLPKGTQLLSRAAEGYGSMYGCGECFFHEYKGVCSR
;
A
#
# COMPACT_ATOMS: atom_id res chain seq x y z
N MET A 1 -8.87 11.99 -2.86
CA MET A 1 -8.33 12.35 -4.18
C MET A 1 -6.92 12.83 -3.98
N ASP A 2 -6.00 12.34 -4.79
CA ASP A 2 -4.59 12.70 -4.69
C ASP A 2 -4.35 14.15 -5.12
N PRO A 3 -3.57 14.96 -4.38
CA PRO A 3 -3.32 16.36 -4.74
C PRO A 3 -2.53 16.53 -6.04
N GLU A 4 -1.73 15.55 -6.48
CA GLU A 4 -0.88 15.66 -7.67
C GLU A 4 -1.61 15.35 -8.99
N LEU A 5 -2.77 14.69 -8.91
CA LEU A 5 -3.53 14.22 -10.07
C LEU A 5 -3.84 15.32 -11.13
N PRO A 6 -4.20 16.57 -10.77
CA PRO A 6 -4.45 17.63 -11.74
C PRO A 6 -3.26 17.97 -12.63
N ASP A 7 -2.03 17.85 -12.10
CA ASP A 7 -0.81 18.15 -12.84
C ASP A 7 -0.51 17.04 -13.88
N TYR A 8 -0.65 15.78 -13.47
CA TYR A 8 -0.55 14.63 -14.38
C TYR A 8 -1.61 14.68 -15.48
N TYR A 9 -2.85 14.99 -15.11
CA TYR A 9 -3.94 15.16 -16.07
C TYR A 9 -3.64 16.24 -17.10
N SER A 10 -3.16 17.41 -16.66
CA SER A 10 -2.85 18.52 -17.56
C SER A 10 -1.72 18.16 -18.54
N ARG A 11 -0.69 17.46 -18.05
CA ARG A 11 0.41 16.94 -18.88
C ARG A 11 -0.08 15.91 -19.91
N GLU A 12 -0.84 14.92 -19.48
CA GLU A 12 -1.38 13.88 -20.37
C GLU A 12 -2.36 14.46 -21.39
N LEU A 13 -3.19 15.43 -21.00
CA LEU A 13 -4.10 16.10 -21.92
C LEU A 13 -3.34 16.85 -23.01
N GLN A 14 -2.26 17.55 -22.65
CA GLN A 14 -1.41 18.23 -23.61
C GLN A 14 -0.74 17.23 -24.56
N TYR A 15 -0.23 16.11 -24.03
CA TYR A 15 0.37 15.04 -24.82
C TYR A 15 -0.63 14.39 -25.80
N MET A 16 -1.85 14.09 -25.34
CA MET A 16 -2.91 13.55 -26.20
C MET A 16 -3.31 14.53 -27.31
N LYS A 17 -3.39 15.84 -26.99
CA LYS A 17 -3.68 16.88 -27.98
C LYS A 17 -2.56 17.03 -29.01
N SER A 18 -1.29 16.99 -28.60
CA SER A 18 -0.16 17.03 -29.54
C SER A 18 -0.15 15.80 -30.46
N LEU A 19 -0.38 14.62 -29.89
CA LEU A 19 -0.45 13.37 -30.65
C LEU A 19 -1.61 13.37 -31.65
N PHE A 20 -2.77 13.90 -31.25
CA PHE A 20 -3.90 14.07 -32.16
C PHE A 20 -3.58 15.05 -33.30
N GLY A 21 -2.89 16.16 -33.01
CA GLY A 21 -2.44 17.09 -34.03
C GLY A 21 -1.52 16.45 -35.08
N GLU A 22 -0.56 15.63 -34.64
CA GLU A 22 0.30 14.86 -35.53
C GLU A 22 -0.51 13.85 -36.37
N PHE A 23 -1.45 13.15 -35.75
CA PHE A 23 -2.35 12.21 -36.43
C PHE A 23 -3.18 12.89 -37.52
N VAL A 24 -3.68 14.09 -37.25
CA VAL A 24 -4.47 14.88 -38.21
C VAL A 24 -3.63 15.26 -39.43
N GLN A 25 -2.38 15.67 -39.22
CA GLN A 25 -1.47 16.03 -40.31
C GLN A 25 -1.12 14.82 -41.18
N GLN A 26 -0.87 13.66 -40.58
CA GLN A 26 -0.49 12.44 -41.31
C GLN A 26 -1.69 11.76 -42.00
N HIS A 27 -2.89 11.84 -41.42
CA HIS A 27 -4.06 11.08 -41.84
C HIS A 27 -5.31 11.93 -42.06
N GLN A 28 -5.20 12.98 -42.88
CA GLN A 28 -6.27 13.94 -43.17
C GLN A 28 -7.63 13.31 -43.54
N LYS A 29 -7.65 12.22 -44.33
CA LYS A 29 -8.90 11.56 -44.74
C LYS A 29 -9.65 10.91 -43.57
N VAL A 30 -8.91 10.37 -42.60
CA VAL A 30 -9.47 9.67 -41.44
C VAL A 30 -9.81 10.69 -40.36
N SER A 31 -8.91 11.64 -40.10
CA SER A 31 -9.11 12.69 -39.12
C SER A 31 -10.31 13.58 -39.44
N ALA A 32 -10.57 13.88 -40.71
CA ALA A 32 -11.77 14.61 -41.12
C ALA A 32 -13.08 13.91 -40.71
N ARG A 33 -13.10 12.56 -40.67
CA ARG A 33 -14.25 11.78 -40.18
C ARG A 33 -14.36 11.75 -38.66
N LEU A 34 -13.23 11.90 -37.96
CA LEU A 34 -13.14 12.05 -36.52
C LEU A 34 -13.31 13.49 -36.04
N GLY A 35 -13.69 14.43 -36.91
CA GLY A 35 -13.87 15.84 -36.53
C GLY A 35 -12.55 16.60 -36.30
N GLY A 36 -11.44 16.11 -36.85
CA GLY A 36 -10.15 16.82 -36.85
C GLY A 36 -10.13 17.95 -37.88
N LEU A 37 -9.64 19.12 -37.47
CA LEU A 37 -9.48 20.29 -38.33
C LEU A 37 -8.10 20.27 -39.00
N PRO A 38 -7.96 20.77 -40.25
CA PRO A 38 -6.65 20.85 -40.91
C PRO A 38 -5.58 21.65 -40.14
N SER A 39 -6.01 22.51 -39.21
CA SER A 39 -5.13 23.23 -38.27
C SER A 39 -4.46 22.34 -37.21
N GLY A 40 -4.83 21.05 -37.13
CA GLY A 40 -4.34 20.11 -36.10
C GLY A 40 -5.17 20.15 -34.80
N GLU A 41 -6.27 20.90 -34.78
CA GLU A 41 -7.16 21.03 -33.63
C GLU A 41 -8.33 20.04 -33.70
N VAL A 42 -8.92 19.76 -32.53
CA VAL A 42 -10.13 18.95 -32.41
C VAL A 42 -11.33 19.86 -32.67
N GLY A 43 -12.06 19.62 -33.76
CA GLY A 43 -13.27 20.37 -34.09
C GLY A 43 -14.54 19.85 -33.40
N ASP A 44 -14.57 18.58 -33.01
CA ASP A 44 -15.73 17.96 -32.35
C ASP A 44 -15.60 17.95 -30.81
N PRO A 45 -16.50 18.60 -30.06
CA PRO A 45 -16.52 18.59 -28.60
C PRO A 45 -16.62 17.19 -27.96
N HIS A 46 -17.21 16.21 -28.66
CA HIS A 46 -17.29 14.84 -28.17
C HIS A 46 -15.94 14.14 -28.23
N VAL A 47 -15.18 14.36 -29.29
CA VAL A 47 -13.82 13.83 -29.42
C VAL A 47 -12.89 14.50 -28.42
N GLU A 48 -13.05 15.80 -28.19
CA GLU A 48 -12.28 16.48 -27.14
C GLU A 48 -12.55 15.88 -25.75
N ARG A 49 -13.83 15.59 -25.42
CA ARG A 49 -14.17 14.91 -24.15
C ARG A 49 -13.63 13.49 -24.07
N LEU A 50 -13.58 12.77 -25.20
CA LEU A 50 -12.95 11.43 -25.23
C LEU A 50 -11.45 11.51 -24.97
N LEU A 51 -10.76 12.50 -25.54
CA LEU A 51 -9.34 12.73 -25.27
C LEU A 51 -9.10 13.14 -23.81
N GLN A 52 -9.97 13.97 -23.23
CA GLN A 52 -9.94 14.29 -21.80
C GLN A 52 -10.17 13.04 -20.92
N GLY A 53 -11.13 12.19 -21.26
CA GLY A 53 -11.37 10.94 -20.54
C GLY A 53 -10.19 9.97 -20.62
N ALA A 54 -9.58 9.83 -21.81
CA ALA A 54 -8.38 9.03 -22.00
C ALA A 54 -7.17 9.58 -21.22
N ALA A 55 -6.98 10.90 -21.26
CA ALA A 55 -5.94 11.58 -20.49
C ALA A 55 -6.12 11.40 -18.98
N PHE A 56 -7.36 11.42 -18.48
CA PHE A 56 -7.65 11.18 -17.08
C PHE A 56 -7.26 9.78 -16.62
N ILE A 57 -7.62 8.74 -17.38
CA ILE A 57 -7.26 7.36 -17.07
C ILE A 57 -5.73 7.17 -17.16
N ASN A 58 -5.09 7.74 -18.19
CA ASN A 58 -3.64 7.67 -18.34
C ASN A 58 -2.88 8.40 -17.22
N ALA A 59 -3.39 9.53 -16.75
CA ALA A 59 -2.79 10.27 -15.66
C ALA A 59 -2.72 9.44 -14.37
N ASP A 60 -3.78 8.70 -14.04
CA ASP A 60 -3.80 7.78 -12.90
C ASP A 60 -2.77 6.66 -13.07
N VAL A 61 -2.64 6.11 -14.28
CA VAL A 61 -1.66 5.05 -14.58
C VAL A 61 -0.23 5.58 -14.48
N GLN A 62 0.06 6.77 -15.02
CA GLN A 62 1.38 7.39 -14.92
C GLN A 62 1.75 7.67 -13.46
N MET A 63 0.82 8.22 -12.69
CA MET A 63 1.03 8.46 -11.26
C MET A 63 1.30 7.14 -10.50
N LEU A 64 0.63 6.05 -10.87
CA LEU A 64 0.88 4.73 -10.31
C LEU A 64 2.28 4.22 -10.66
N ILE A 65 2.71 4.38 -11.92
CA ILE A 65 4.03 3.95 -12.40
C ILE A 65 5.14 4.74 -11.70
N ASP A 66 5.01 6.06 -11.62
CA ASP A 66 6.03 6.93 -11.00
C ASP A 66 6.18 6.68 -9.50
N ARG A 67 5.11 6.20 -8.84
CA ARG A 67 5.13 5.81 -7.43
C ARG A 67 5.53 4.36 -7.19
N ALA A 68 5.45 3.52 -8.21
CA ALA A 68 5.78 2.11 -8.09
C ALA A 68 7.27 1.99 -7.73
N THR A 69 7.55 1.49 -6.53
CA THR A 69 8.92 1.14 -6.16
C THR A 69 9.34 -0.08 -6.97
N ASP A 70 10.54 -0.04 -7.56
CA ASP A 70 11.05 -1.18 -8.31
C ASP A 70 11.13 -2.43 -7.40
N PRO A 71 10.43 -3.53 -7.74
CA PRO A 71 10.53 -4.79 -7.02
C PRO A 71 11.97 -5.30 -6.89
N PHE A 72 12.85 -4.94 -7.82
CA PHE A 72 14.27 -5.27 -7.76
C PHE A 72 14.95 -4.73 -6.50
N THR A 73 14.71 -3.46 -6.16
CA THR A 73 15.33 -2.80 -5.00
C THR A 73 14.94 -3.53 -3.71
N LEU A 74 13.66 -3.91 -3.56
CA LEU A 74 13.18 -4.65 -2.40
C LEU A 74 13.82 -6.05 -2.30
N ARG A 75 13.99 -6.75 -3.42
CA ARG A 75 14.64 -8.08 -3.45
C ARG A 75 16.13 -8.01 -3.12
N GLN A 76 16.82 -6.99 -3.61
CA GLN A 76 18.23 -6.78 -3.26
C GLN A 76 18.38 -6.50 -1.76
N LEU A 77 17.47 -5.70 -1.19
CA LEU A 77 17.44 -5.41 0.24
C LEU A 77 17.21 -6.68 1.08
N GLN A 78 16.35 -7.61 0.62
CA GLN A 78 16.12 -8.90 1.28
C GLN A 78 17.41 -9.76 1.36
N CYS A 79 18.27 -9.68 0.35
CA CYS A 79 19.54 -10.43 0.34
C CYS A 79 20.55 -9.85 1.34
N ILE A 80 20.58 -8.53 1.50
CA ILE A 80 21.56 -7.83 2.35
C ILE A 80 21.09 -7.79 3.82
N HIS A 81 19.83 -7.44 4.05
CA HIS A 81 19.26 -7.29 5.39
C HIS A 81 17.80 -7.74 5.45
N PRO A 82 17.54 -9.05 5.63
CA PRO A 82 16.19 -9.62 5.56
C PRO A 82 15.24 -9.03 6.61
N ASN A 83 15.75 -8.64 7.78
CA ASN A 83 14.96 -8.09 8.88
C ASN A 83 14.41 -6.67 8.61
N PHE A 84 14.86 -5.99 7.53
CA PHE A 84 14.35 -4.65 7.19
C PHE A 84 13.05 -4.72 6.38
N VAL A 85 12.87 -5.81 5.62
CA VAL A 85 11.69 -6.03 4.77
C VAL A 85 10.66 -6.92 5.47
N ALA A 86 11.01 -7.52 6.62
CA ALA A 86 10.12 -8.34 7.42
C ALA A 86 9.10 -7.47 8.18
N PRO A 87 7.81 -7.86 8.22
CA PRO A 87 6.83 -7.16 9.03
C PRO A 87 7.15 -7.31 10.52
N LEU A 88 7.06 -6.21 11.27
CA LEU A 88 7.22 -6.23 12.73
C LEU A 88 5.96 -6.86 13.35
N PRO A 89 6.10 -7.95 14.14
CA PRO A 89 4.96 -8.55 14.80
C PRO A 89 4.39 -7.63 15.88
N SER A 90 3.12 -7.79 16.21
CA SER A 90 2.51 -7.15 17.38
C SER A 90 3.15 -7.65 18.67
N MET A 91 3.51 -6.74 19.57
CA MET A 91 4.09 -7.04 20.88
C MET A 91 3.28 -6.35 21.97
N ALA A 92 3.14 -6.99 23.13
CA ALA A 92 2.45 -6.44 24.28
C ALA A 92 3.24 -6.72 25.57
N VAL A 93 3.09 -5.85 26.57
CA VAL A 93 3.58 -6.07 27.93
C VAL A 93 2.38 -6.50 28.78
N VAL A 94 2.51 -7.63 29.47
CA VAL A 94 1.45 -8.18 30.33
C VAL A 94 1.94 -8.32 31.76
N GLN A 95 1.03 -8.13 32.73
CA GLN A 95 1.30 -8.31 34.15
C GLN A 95 0.55 -9.54 34.65
N PHE A 96 1.25 -10.46 35.32
CA PHE A 96 0.66 -11.63 35.95
C PHE A 96 0.47 -11.39 37.44
N HIS A 97 -0.73 -11.67 37.94
CA HIS A 97 -1.02 -11.73 39.36
C HIS A 97 -1.26 -13.19 39.75
N PRO A 98 -0.38 -13.81 40.56
CA PRO A 98 -0.62 -15.16 41.04
C PRO A 98 -1.86 -15.15 41.95
N ALA A 99 -2.76 -16.12 41.76
CA ALA A 99 -3.84 -16.33 42.72
C ALA A 99 -3.23 -16.82 44.03
N ASP A 100 -3.72 -16.32 45.17
CA ASP A 100 -3.34 -16.73 46.52
C ASP A 100 -3.60 -18.23 46.74
N ARG A 101 -2.72 -19.07 46.22
CA ARG A 101 -2.69 -20.50 46.49
C ARG A 101 -1.65 -20.68 47.58
N THR A 102 -2.18 -20.76 48.79
CA THR A 102 -1.57 -21.30 50.01
C THR A 102 -0.49 -22.33 49.68
N GLY A 103 0.79 -21.95 49.89
CA GLY A 103 1.88 -22.93 50.03
C GLY A 103 3.10 -22.80 49.12
N GLN A 104 3.23 -21.79 48.27
CA GLN A 104 4.50 -21.53 47.57
C GLN A 104 5.33 -20.52 48.37
N GLY A 105 6.52 -20.97 48.80
CA GLY A 105 7.44 -20.22 49.65
C GLY A 105 7.95 -18.93 49.01
N ALA A 106 8.79 -18.20 49.74
CA ALA A 106 9.31 -16.87 49.40
C ALA A 106 10.05 -16.74 48.05
N ASP A 107 10.18 -17.82 47.28
CA ASP A 107 10.70 -17.86 45.92
C ASP A 107 9.53 -17.74 44.93
N GLY A 108 9.30 -16.54 44.39
CA GLY A 108 8.20 -16.26 43.47
C GLY A 108 8.09 -17.21 42.26
N LEU A 109 6.91 -17.22 41.62
CA LEU A 109 6.63 -18.08 40.47
C LEU A 109 7.38 -17.60 39.20
N THR A 110 8.22 -18.46 38.63
CA THR A 110 8.90 -18.19 37.34
C THR A 110 8.13 -18.84 36.19
N LEU A 111 7.75 -18.05 35.18
CA LEU A 111 7.12 -18.55 33.95
C LEU A 111 8.18 -18.90 32.91
N PRO A 112 8.12 -20.07 32.27
CA PRO A 112 9.09 -20.45 31.25
C PRO A 112 8.94 -19.58 29.99
N LYS A 113 10.07 -19.31 29.34
CA LYS A 113 10.12 -18.71 28.02
C LYS A 113 9.27 -19.53 27.03
N GLY A 114 8.52 -18.84 26.17
CA GLY A 114 7.65 -19.49 25.18
C GLY A 114 6.27 -19.89 25.73
N THR A 115 5.92 -19.50 26.95
CA THR A 115 4.54 -19.65 27.45
C THR A 115 3.59 -18.91 26.51
N GLN A 116 2.63 -19.63 25.94
CA GLN A 116 1.65 -19.08 25.01
C GLN A 116 0.59 -18.28 25.76
N LEU A 117 0.24 -17.11 25.25
CA LEU A 117 -0.88 -16.31 25.72
C LEU A 117 -1.93 -16.19 24.64
N LEU A 118 -3.18 -16.39 25.03
CA LEU A 118 -4.33 -16.25 24.16
C LEU A 118 -4.87 -14.83 24.30
N SER A 119 -4.82 -14.06 23.22
CA SER A 119 -5.55 -12.79 23.13
C SER A 119 -6.96 -13.04 22.63
N ARG A 120 -7.92 -12.22 23.06
CA ARG A 120 -9.25 -12.20 22.45
C ARG A 120 -9.14 -11.73 21.00
N ALA A 121 -9.71 -12.48 20.06
CA ALA A 121 -9.82 -12.03 18.67
C ALA A 121 -10.61 -10.72 18.61
N ALA A 122 -10.09 -9.72 17.91
CA ALA A 122 -10.85 -8.50 17.62
C ALA A 122 -11.99 -8.86 16.64
N GLU A 123 -13.23 -8.51 16.98
CA GLU A 123 -14.38 -8.69 16.10
C GLU A 123 -14.14 -7.91 14.80
N GLY A 124 -14.12 -8.61 13.66
CA GLY A 124 -14.04 -8.01 12.32
C GLY A 124 -12.83 -8.41 11.47
N TYR A 125 -11.78 -9.00 12.05
CA TYR A 125 -10.68 -9.57 11.25
C TYR A 125 -10.93 -11.07 11.04
N GLY A 126 -11.35 -11.41 9.82
CA GLY A 126 -11.36 -12.79 9.34
C GLY A 126 -10.00 -13.44 9.60
N SER A 127 -10.07 -14.66 10.10
CA SER A 127 -9.04 -15.57 10.61
C SER A 127 -7.82 -15.86 9.71
N MET A 128 -7.38 -14.97 8.82
CA MET A 128 -6.17 -15.19 8.02
C MET A 128 -4.90 -14.73 8.75
N TYR A 129 -5.03 -13.81 9.70
CA TYR A 129 -4.01 -13.48 10.72
C TYR A 129 -4.67 -13.53 12.09
N GLY A 130 -5.23 -14.70 12.46
CA GLY A 130 -5.57 -14.95 13.86
C GLY A 130 -4.31 -14.69 14.68
N CYS A 131 -4.43 -13.94 15.77
CA CYS A 131 -3.33 -13.67 16.70
C CYS A 131 -2.76 -15.03 17.15
N GLY A 132 -1.75 -15.49 16.41
CA GLY A 132 -1.11 -16.77 16.61
C GLY A 132 -0.29 -16.65 17.88
N GLU A 133 -0.50 -17.61 18.78
CA GLU A 133 0.39 -17.99 19.88
C GLU A 133 1.54 -16.99 20.12
N CYS A 134 1.30 -15.98 20.97
CA CYS A 134 2.35 -15.03 21.33
C CYS A 134 3.36 -15.74 22.23
N PHE A 135 4.55 -16.03 21.71
CA PHE A 135 5.65 -16.63 22.48
C PHE A 135 6.41 -15.55 23.26
N PHE A 136 6.42 -15.63 24.59
CA PHE A 136 7.14 -14.67 25.43
C PHE A 136 8.64 -14.98 25.55
N HIS A 137 9.46 -13.93 25.54
CA HIS A 137 10.85 -13.99 25.99
C HIS A 137 10.89 -13.86 27.53
N GLU A 138 11.72 -14.67 28.18
CA GLU A 138 11.83 -14.88 29.64
C GLU A 138 11.82 -13.57 30.44
N TYR A 139 10.98 -13.48 31.47
CA TYR A 139 10.98 -12.35 32.42
C TYR A 139 10.93 -12.88 33.85
N LYS A 140 11.99 -12.62 34.62
CA LYS A 140 12.02 -12.88 36.07
C LYS A 140 11.27 -11.76 36.79
N GLY A 141 10.01 -12.01 37.13
CA GLY A 141 9.27 -11.15 38.07
C GLY A 141 9.58 -11.57 39.50
N VAL A 142 10.37 -10.79 40.23
CA VAL A 142 10.47 -10.91 41.69
C VAL A 142 9.26 -10.18 42.28
N CYS A 143 8.36 -10.92 42.92
CA CYS A 143 7.21 -10.37 43.62
C CYS A 143 7.69 -9.75 44.94
N SER A 144 8.12 -8.49 44.93
CA SER A 144 8.33 -7.73 46.16
C SER A 144 6.98 -7.37 46.78
N ARG A 145 6.78 -7.77 48.03
CA ARG A 145 5.63 -7.37 48.86
C ARG A 145 5.44 -5.87 48.91
#